data_AF-A0A3Q9G0F1-F1
#
_entry.id   AF-A0A3Q9G0F1-F1
#
_cell.length_a   1.000
_cell.length_b   1.000
_cell.length_c   1.000
_cell.angle_alpha   90.00
_cell.angle_beta   90.00
_cell.angle_gamma   90.00
#
_symmetry.space_group_name_H-M   'P 1'
#
loop_
_entity.id
_entity.type
_entity.pdbx_description
1 polymer ?
#
loop_
_entity_poly.entity_id
_entity_poly.type
_entity_poly.pdbx_seq_one_letter_code
_entity_poly.pdbx_strand_id
1 'polypeptide(L)' 'MTSIEPQPTIAEYLDTARECQEAGYPVSAWLFAEEAVELTDDPSEVTRIRAEFPRPNTSVED' A
#
# COMPACT_ATOMS: atom_id res chain seq x y z
N MET A 1 -5.47 14.62 -26.04
CA MET A 1 -6.19 14.56 -24.76
C MET A 1 -5.45 13.58 -23.88
N THR A 2 -4.45 14.05 -23.14
CA THR A 2 -3.95 13.28 -22.00
C THR A 2 -5.04 13.42 -20.95
N SER A 3 -5.86 12.38 -20.76
CA SER A 3 -6.64 12.25 -19.54
C SER A 3 -5.61 12.20 -18.41
N ILE A 4 -5.49 13.31 -17.69
CA ILE A 4 -4.83 13.30 -16.39
C ILE A 4 -5.92 12.77 -15.46
N GLU A 5 -6.09 11.45 -15.44
CA GLU A 5 -6.88 10.84 -14.37
C GLU A 5 -6.22 11.28 -13.06
N PRO A 6 -6.99 11.75 -12.07
CA PRO A 6 -6.40 12.14 -10.80
C PRO A 6 -5.69 10.90 -10.25
N GLN A 7 -4.37 11.03 -10.03
CA GLN A 7 -3.59 9.98 -9.39
C GLN A 7 -4.29 9.61 -8.06
N PRO A 8 -4.39 8.32 -7.72
CA PRO A 8 -5.04 7.91 -6.49
C PRO A 8 -4.40 8.63 -5.29
N THR A 9 -5.23 9.10 -4.36
CA THR A 9 -4.71 9.74 -3.15
C THR A 9 -4.14 8.68 -2.20
N ILE A 10 -3.34 9.10 -1.22
CA ILE A 10 -2.85 8.20 -0.15
C ILE A 10 -4.00 7.37 0.46
N ALA A 11 -5.17 7.99 0.67
CA ALA A 11 -6.34 7.29 1.20
C ALA A 11 -6.85 6.18 0.27
N GLU A 12 -6.86 6.41 -1.05
CA GLU A 12 -7.30 5.42 -2.04
C GLU A 12 -6.32 4.23 -2.11
N TYR A 13 -5.01 4.51 -2.03
CA TYR A 13 -3.99 3.46 -1.97
C TYR A 13 -4.14 2.60 -0.70
N LEU A 14 -4.42 3.22 0.45
CA LEU A 14 -4.62 2.50 1.72
C LEU A 14 -5.93 1.71 1.75
N ASP A 15 -6.99 2.23 1.14
CA ASP A 15 -8.27 1.50 1.00
C ASP A 15 -8.08 0.25 0.15
N THR A 16 -7.45 0.40 -1.03
CA THR A 16 -7.09 -0.73 -1.92
C THR A 16 -6.18 -1.75 -1.22
N ALA A 17 -5.22 -1.28 -0.42
CA ALA A 17 -4.34 -2.15 0.37
C ALA A 17 -5.14 -2.99 1.38
N ARG A 18 -6.16 -2.39 2.02
CA ARG A 18 -7.05 -3.06 2.97
C ARG A 18 -7.92 -4.09 2.28
N GLU A 19 -8.52 -3.76 1.13
CA GLU A 19 -9.26 -4.71 0.31
C GLU A 19 -8.39 -5.91 -0.10
N CYS A 20 -7.12 -5.69 -0.48
CA CYS A 20 -6.18 -6.75 -0.78
C CYS A 20 -5.86 -7.64 0.44
N GLN A 21 -5.74 -7.08 1.64
CA GLN A 21 -5.58 -7.87 2.87
C GLN A 21 -6.80 -8.76 3.12
N GLU A 22 -8.00 -8.19 3.03
CA GLU A 22 -9.26 -8.93 3.26
C GLU A 22 -9.48 -10.02 2.20
N ALA A 23 -9.04 -9.77 0.97
CA ALA A 23 -9.08 -10.74 -0.13
C ALA A 23 -7.95 -11.80 -0.08
N GLY A 24 -7.01 -11.72 0.86
CA GLY A 24 -5.92 -12.69 1.00
C GLY A 24 -4.78 -12.50 0.00
N TYR A 25 -4.57 -11.28 -0.51
CA TYR A 25 -3.46 -10.89 -1.38
C TYR A 25 -2.44 -10.01 -0.62
N PRO A 26 -1.66 -10.58 0.32
CA PRO A 26 -0.80 -9.80 1.21
C PRO A 26 0.36 -9.11 0.48
N VAL A 27 0.81 -9.63 -0.67
CA VAL A 27 1.83 -8.99 -1.53
C VAL A 27 1.27 -7.73 -2.19
N SER A 28 0.06 -7.80 -2.74
CA SER A 28 -0.60 -6.63 -3.34
C SER A 28 -0.90 -5.56 -2.30
N ALA A 29 -1.38 -5.95 -1.12
CA ALA A 29 -1.63 -5.03 -0.01
C ALA A 29 -0.38 -4.23 0.39
N TRP A 30 0.76 -4.93 0.54
CA TRP A 30 2.03 -4.27 0.86
C TRP A 30 2.48 -3.31 -0.25
N LEU A 31 2.31 -3.67 -1.53
CA LEU A 31 2.72 -2.81 -2.64
C LEU A 31 1.95 -1.49 -2.65
N PHE A 32 0.62 -1.54 -2.50
CA PHE A 32 -0.19 -0.32 -2.44
C PHE A 32 0.12 0.53 -1.20
N ALA A 33 0.45 -0.10 -0.08
CA ALA A 33 0.89 0.60 1.12
C ALA A 33 2.26 1.29 0.94
N GLU A 34 3.20 0.68 0.20
CA GLU A 34 4.48 1.33 -0.11
C GLU A 34 4.30 2.50 -1.09
N GLU A 35 3.40 2.40 -2.08
CA GLU A 35 3.05 3.56 -2.93
C GLU A 35 2.48 4.72 -2.10
N ALA A 36 1.63 4.42 -1.10
CA ALA A 36 1.14 5.42 -0.15
C ALA A 36 2.27 6.05 0.68
N VAL A 37 3.28 5.26 1.06
CA VAL A 37 4.50 5.73 1.74
C VAL A 37 5.32 6.64 0.84
N GLU A 38 5.46 6.34 -0.45
CA GLU A 38 6.21 7.18 -1.40
C GLU A 38 5.53 8.53 -1.67
N LEU A 39 4.21 8.61 -1.46
CA LEU A 39 3.43 9.84 -1.60
C LEU A 39 3.44 10.72 -0.34
N THR A 40 3.84 10.20 0.83
CA THR A 40 3.85 10.95 2.10
C THR A 40 5.28 11.24 2.57
N ASP A 41 5.57 12.51 2.89
CA ASP A 41 6.86 12.93 3.46
C ASP A 41 6.85 12.85 5.01
N ASP A 42 5.70 12.51 5.61
CA ASP A 42 5.58 12.42 7.08
C ASP A 42 6.12 11.08 7.61
N PRO A 43 7.22 11.08 8.38
CA PRO A 43 7.83 9.84 8.86
C PRO A 43 6.96 9.08 9.89
N SER A 44 6.04 9.76 10.57
CA SER A 44 5.10 9.12 11.50
C SER A 44 4.05 8.34 10.74
N GLU A 45 3.57 8.90 9.63
CA GLU A 45 2.63 8.27 8.71
C GLU A 45 3.27 7.08 8.00
N VAL A 46 4.52 7.23 7.52
CA VAL A 46 5.29 6.10 6.97
C VAL A 46 5.39 4.94 7.97
N THR A 47 5.71 5.25 9.22
CA THR A 47 5.84 4.23 10.28
C THR A 47 4.49 3.55 10.55
N ARG A 48 3.40 4.33 10.57
CA ARG A 48 2.05 3.81 10.78
C ARG A 48 1.61 2.89 9.64
N ILE A 49 1.82 3.31 8.39
CA ILE A 49 1.43 2.53 7.20
C ILE A 49 2.19 1.20 7.17
N ARG A 50 3.51 1.22 7.37
CA ARG A 50 4.33 -0.01 7.41
C ARG A 50 3.99 -0.94 8.57
N ALA A 51 3.50 -0.42 9.68
CA ALA A 51 3.03 -1.24 10.80
C ALA A 51 1.67 -1.91 10.50
N GLU A 52 0.78 -1.25 9.74
CA GLU A 52 -0.52 -1.80 9.32
C GLU A 52 -0.37 -2.82 8.18
N PHE A 53 0.56 -2.57 7.25
CA PHE A 53 0.85 -3.44 6.11
C PHE A 53 2.30 -3.96 6.19
N PRO A 54 2.58 -4.90 7.10
CA PRO A 54 3.93 -5.45 7.21
C PRO A 54 4.31 -6.16 5.92
N ARG A 55 5.59 -6.04 5.54
CA ARG A 55 6.13 -6.77 4.39
C ARG A 55 5.80 -8.26 4.55
N PRO A 56 5.04 -8.86 3.61
CA PRO A 56 4.70 -10.26 3.71
C PRO A 56 5.98 -11.06 3.74
N ASN A 57 6.08 -11.96 4.70
CA ASN A 57 7.15 -12.92 4.72
C ASN A 57 6.83 -13.94 3.63
N THR A 58 7.15 -13.62 2.37
CA THR A 58 7.24 -14.62 1.31
C THR A 58 8.42 -15.50 1.69
N SER A 59 8.20 -16.42 2.63
CA SER A 59 8.95 -17.66 2.61
C SER A 59 8.68 -18.22 1.23
N VAL A 60 9.64 -18.03 0.35
CA VAL A 60 9.80 -18.83 -0.84
C VAL A 60 9.93 -20.26 -0.32
N GLU A 61 8.80 -20.91 -0.09
CA GLU A 61 8.77 -22.34 0.18
C GLU A 61 9.09 -23.01 -1.17
N ASP A 62 10.34 -23.49 -1.24
CA ASP A 62 10.95 -24.52 -2.11
C ASP A 62 10.18 -25.00 -3.35
#